data_AF-A0A6A9QEZ2-F1
#
_entry.id   AF-A0A6A9QEZ2-F1
#
_cell.length_a   1.000
_cell.length_b   1.000
_cell.length_c   1.000
_cell.angle_alpha   90.00
_cell.angle_beta   90.00
_cell.angle_gamma   90.00
#
_symmetry.space_group_name_H-M   'P 1'
#
loop_
_entity.id
_entity.type
_entity.pdbx_description
1 polymer ?
#
loop_
_entity_poly.entity_id
_entity_poly.type
_entity_poly.pdbx_seq_one_letter_code
_entity_poly.pdbx_strand_id
1 'polypeptide(L)'
;MSEAQRDIERAEEYEETTPRTSVLGENRFELSTGLIIAARYADKLRRVALVSLGKMVPKDVIIRDVSEFNKNLYDKIVNQMKIDKLDVIKLVVSVRYDKSQNKLIFEDTKIIRYYTEEECKKQYESVIQENEKLKKEISEIKKKLSDLLGSVQ
;
A
#
# COMPACT_ATOMS: atom_id res chain seq x y z
N MET A 1 12.93 -23.40 -14.78
CA MET A 1 11.62 -23.03 -14.20
C MET A 1 11.33 -21.58 -14.57
N SER A 2 10.25 -21.32 -15.33
CA SER A 2 9.83 -19.94 -15.63
C SER A 2 9.29 -19.28 -14.36
N GLU A 3 9.37 -17.95 -14.26
CA GLU A 3 8.82 -17.19 -13.11
C GLU A 3 7.34 -17.48 -12.86
N ALA A 4 6.56 -17.65 -13.94
CA ALA A 4 5.15 -17.99 -13.87
C ALA A 4 4.91 -19.36 -13.20
N GLN A 5 5.76 -20.35 -13.47
CA GLN A 5 5.61 -21.70 -12.89
C GLN A 5 5.75 -21.66 -11.35
N ARG A 6 6.74 -20.91 -10.84
CA ARG A 6 7.00 -20.77 -9.40
C ARG A 6 5.87 -20.05 -8.67
N ASP A 7 5.24 -19.08 -9.33
CA ASP A 7 4.11 -18.37 -8.76
C ASP A 7 2.84 -19.21 -8.71
N ILE A 8 2.67 -20.14 -9.66
CA ILE A 8 1.54 -21.09 -9.66
C ILE A 8 1.68 -22.09 -8.51
N GLU A 9 2.85 -22.73 -8.38
CA GLU A 9 3.13 -23.68 -7.29
C GLU A 9 2.91 -23.03 -5.92
N ARG A 10 3.40 -21.80 -5.74
CA ARG A 10 3.25 -21.07 -4.48
C ARG A 10 1.83 -20.58 -4.23
N ALA A 11 1.05 -20.32 -5.28
CA ALA A 11 -0.36 -19.94 -5.14
C ALA A 11 -1.18 -21.11 -4.60
N GLU A 12 -0.92 -22.33 -5.07
CA GLU A 12 -1.57 -23.56 -4.62
C GLU A 12 -1.32 -23.78 -3.11
N GLU A 13 -0.10 -23.53 -2.61
CA GLU A 13 0.21 -23.57 -1.16
C GLU A 13 -0.57 -22.54 -0.33
N TYR A 14 -0.82 -21.34 -0.87
CA TYR A 14 -1.52 -20.26 -0.14
C TYR A 14 -3.03 -20.45 -0.08
N GLU A 15 -3.61 -21.24 -1.00
CA GLU A 15 -5.04 -21.53 -1.02
C GLU A 15 -5.49 -22.25 0.26
N GLU A 16 -4.62 -23.08 0.85
CA GLU A 16 -4.91 -23.84 2.07
C GLU A 16 -4.81 -23.02 3.36
N THR A 17 -4.11 -21.88 3.36
CA THR A 17 -3.73 -21.17 4.60
C THR A 17 -4.46 -19.86 4.86
N THR A 18 -4.89 -19.08 3.86
CA THR A 18 -5.76 -17.89 4.11
C THR A 18 -6.36 -17.29 2.83
N PRO A 19 -7.69 -17.24 2.65
CA PRO A 19 -8.29 -16.44 1.58
C PRO A 19 -8.27 -14.96 1.98
N ARG A 20 -7.41 -14.16 1.33
CA ARG A 20 -7.31 -12.70 1.51
C ARG A 20 -8.14 -11.94 0.46
N THR A 21 -9.34 -12.45 0.20
CA THR A 21 -10.25 -11.92 -0.82
C THR A 21 -11.58 -11.59 -0.16
N SER A 22 -12.05 -10.36 -0.36
CA SER A 22 -13.40 -9.97 0.03
C SER A 22 -14.27 -9.88 -1.22
N VAL A 23 -15.41 -10.56 -1.22
CA VAL A 23 -16.39 -10.51 -2.31
C VAL A 23 -17.23 -9.23 -2.13
N LEU A 24 -17.18 -8.35 -3.12
CA LEU A 24 -17.91 -7.06 -3.12
C LEU A 24 -19.26 -7.14 -3.88
N GLY A 25 -19.48 -8.19 -4.68
CA GLY A 25 -20.72 -8.43 -5.44
C GLY A 25 -20.57 -9.58 -6.46
N GLU A 26 -21.61 -9.86 -7.27
CA GLU A 26 -21.71 -11.06 -8.13
C GLU A 26 -20.52 -11.31 -9.08
N ASN A 27 -19.74 -10.28 -9.44
CA ASN A 27 -18.51 -10.43 -10.24
C ASN A 27 -17.40 -9.44 -9.83
N ARG A 28 -17.47 -8.87 -8.62
CA ARG A 28 -16.52 -7.86 -8.13
C ARG A 28 -15.83 -8.33 -6.86
N PHE A 29 -14.51 -8.23 -6.85
CA PHE A 29 -13.65 -8.72 -5.77
C PHE A 29 -12.68 -7.63 -5.36
N GLU A 30 -12.29 -7.61 -4.08
CA GLU A 30 -11.16 -6.82 -3.63
C GLU A 30 -9.92 -7.70 -3.47
N LEU A 31 -8.83 -7.32 -4.14
CA LEU A 31 -7.53 -7.96 -3.99
C LEU A 31 -6.63 -7.09 -3.11
N SER A 32 -6.08 -7.70 -2.07
CA SER A 32 -5.17 -7.02 -1.13
C SER A 32 -3.86 -7.78 -1.02
N THR A 33 -2.74 -7.10 -1.29
CA THR A 33 -1.41 -7.69 -1.13
C THR A 33 -1.03 -7.87 0.35
N GLY A 34 -1.67 -7.10 1.24
CA GLY A 34 -1.15 -6.81 2.58
C GLY A 34 0.18 -6.07 2.52
N LEU A 35 0.93 -6.08 3.63
CA LEU A 35 2.25 -5.47 3.71
C LEU A 35 3.25 -6.27 2.88
N ILE A 36 3.93 -5.58 1.97
CA ILE A 36 4.94 -6.15 1.09
C ILE A 36 6.06 -5.15 0.84
N ILE A 37 7.24 -5.67 0.54
CA ILE A 37 8.33 -4.88 -0.03
C ILE A 37 7.95 -4.47 -1.46
N ALA A 38 8.12 -3.20 -1.80
CA ALA A 38 7.72 -2.62 -3.08
C ALA A 38 8.29 -3.43 -4.25
N ALA A 39 9.56 -3.84 -4.23
CA ALA A 39 10.16 -4.67 -5.29
C ALA A 39 9.38 -5.96 -5.64
N ARG A 40 8.51 -6.46 -4.73
CA ARG A 40 7.76 -7.71 -4.89
C ARG A 40 6.28 -7.49 -5.18
N TYR A 41 5.83 -6.26 -5.45
CA TYR A 41 4.41 -5.98 -5.64
C TYR A 41 3.80 -6.79 -6.79
N ALA A 42 4.51 -6.90 -7.91
CA ALA A 42 4.01 -7.54 -9.12
C ALA A 42 3.73 -9.03 -8.89
N ASP A 43 4.69 -9.75 -8.31
CA ASP A 43 4.55 -11.18 -8.02
C ASP A 43 3.55 -11.45 -6.91
N LYS A 44 3.45 -10.56 -5.91
CA LYS A 44 2.42 -10.74 -4.87
C LYS A 44 1.04 -10.54 -5.47
N LEU A 45 0.81 -9.51 -6.27
CA LEU A 45 -0.49 -9.25 -6.87
C LEU A 45 -0.91 -10.40 -7.80
N ARG A 46 0.01 -10.91 -8.63
CA ARG A 46 -0.24 -12.07 -9.49
C ARG A 46 -0.66 -13.30 -8.69
N ARG A 47 0.08 -13.64 -7.63
CA ARG A 47 -0.27 -14.77 -6.74
C ARG A 47 -1.62 -14.57 -6.08
N VAL A 48 -1.90 -13.39 -5.54
CA VAL A 48 -3.19 -13.09 -4.91
C VAL A 48 -4.32 -13.20 -5.92
N ALA A 49 -4.16 -12.68 -7.14
CA ALA A 49 -5.16 -12.77 -8.19
C ALA A 49 -5.42 -14.23 -8.63
N LEU A 50 -4.36 -15.04 -8.79
CA LEU A 50 -4.48 -16.46 -9.14
C LEU A 50 -5.25 -17.25 -8.08
N VAL A 51 -4.93 -17.06 -6.80
CA VAL A 51 -5.64 -17.73 -5.71
C VAL A 51 -7.10 -17.26 -5.62
N SER A 52 -7.32 -15.95 -5.73
CA SER A 52 -8.65 -15.35 -5.55
C SER A 52 -9.61 -15.64 -6.69
N LEU A 53 -9.11 -15.59 -7.93
CA LEU A 53 -9.92 -15.62 -9.15
C LEU A 53 -9.79 -16.93 -9.93
N GLY A 54 -8.81 -17.78 -9.63
CA GLY A 54 -8.49 -18.96 -10.43
C GLY A 54 -9.59 -20.00 -10.55
N LYS A 55 -10.59 -19.98 -9.64
CA LYS A 55 -11.79 -20.83 -9.73
C LYS A 55 -12.85 -20.30 -10.70
N MET A 56 -12.80 -19.02 -11.03
CA MET A 56 -13.83 -18.31 -11.82
C MET A 56 -13.31 -17.82 -13.17
N VAL A 57 -12.02 -17.51 -13.25
CA VAL A 57 -11.37 -16.90 -14.40
C VAL A 57 -10.22 -17.81 -14.87
N PRO A 58 -10.08 -18.07 -16.18
CA PRO A 58 -8.96 -18.83 -16.72
C PRO A 58 -7.60 -18.25 -16.29
N LYS A 59 -6.66 -19.12 -15.91
CA LYS A 59 -5.33 -18.73 -15.39
C LYS A 59 -4.55 -17.85 -16.38
N ASP A 60 -4.66 -18.12 -17.67
CA ASP A 60 -4.02 -17.36 -18.76
C ASP A 60 -4.55 -15.91 -18.83
N VAL A 61 -5.85 -15.72 -18.67
CA VAL A 61 -6.50 -14.39 -18.63
C VAL A 61 -6.02 -13.60 -17.42
N ILE A 62 -5.96 -14.24 -16.24
CA ILE A 62 -5.46 -13.61 -15.02
C ILE A 62 -4.00 -13.15 -15.21
N ILE A 63 -3.14 -14.03 -15.73
CA ILE A 63 -1.71 -13.72 -15.91
C ILE A 63 -1.53 -12.57 -16.91
N ARG A 64 -2.26 -12.60 -18.04
CA ARG A 64 -2.21 -11.56 -19.07
C ARG A 64 -2.62 -10.19 -18.49
N ASP A 65 -3.81 -10.13 -17.91
CA ASP A 65 -4.41 -8.86 -17.50
C ASP A 65 -3.72 -8.27 -16.25
N VAL A 66 -3.28 -9.10 -15.31
CA VAL A 66 -2.46 -8.65 -14.17
C VAL A 66 -1.09 -8.16 -14.64
N SER A 67 -0.50 -8.77 -15.67
CA SER A 67 0.78 -8.30 -16.22
C SER A 67 0.64 -6.94 -16.90
N GLU A 68 -0.45 -6.70 -17.63
CA GLU A 68 -0.78 -5.38 -18.19
C GLU A 68 -0.98 -4.36 -17.07
N PHE A 69 -1.77 -4.71 -16.04
CA PHE A 69 -2.00 -3.85 -14.90
C PHE A 69 -0.73 -3.53 -14.10
N ASN A 70 0.18 -4.50 -13.95
CA ASN A 70 1.47 -4.30 -13.28
C ASN A 70 2.37 -3.27 -13.99
N LYS A 71 2.31 -3.18 -15.33
CA LYS A 71 3.02 -2.12 -16.06
C LYS A 71 2.52 -0.74 -15.65
N ASN A 72 1.20 -0.56 -15.58
CA ASN A 72 0.59 0.69 -15.14
C ASN A 72 0.90 1.00 -13.66
N LEU A 73 0.97 -0.04 -12.81
CA LEU A 73 1.37 0.11 -11.41
C LEU A 73 2.83 0.53 -11.28
N TYR A 74 3.73 0.04 -12.13
CA TYR A 74 5.13 0.43 -12.12
C TYR A 74 5.29 1.94 -12.27
N ASP A 75 4.61 2.53 -13.25
CA ASP A 75 4.65 3.97 -13.46
C ASP A 75 4.11 4.76 -12.25
N LYS A 76 3.02 4.30 -11.64
CA LYS A 76 2.48 4.94 -10.43
C LYS A 76 3.43 4.84 -9.24
N ILE A 77 3.93 3.63 -8.93
CA ILE A 77 4.75 3.36 -7.75
C ILE A 77 6.14 4.03 -7.88
N VAL A 78 6.80 3.83 -9.01
CA VAL A 78 8.20 4.22 -9.21
C VAL A 78 8.30 5.64 -9.74
N ASN A 79 7.57 5.97 -10.80
CA ASN A 79 7.75 7.25 -11.50
C ASN A 79 6.98 8.40 -10.81
N GLN A 80 5.73 8.15 -10.38
CA GLN A 80 4.90 9.20 -9.76
C GLN A 80 5.13 9.32 -8.25
N MET A 81 5.05 8.20 -7.51
CA MET A 81 5.15 8.21 -6.05
C MET A 81 6.60 8.13 -5.54
N LYS A 82 7.58 7.83 -6.41
CA LYS A 82 9.00 7.70 -6.09
C LYS A 82 9.26 6.76 -4.89
N ILE A 83 8.54 5.64 -4.87
CA ILE A 83 8.71 4.59 -3.86
C ILE A 83 9.94 3.77 -4.22
N ASP A 84 10.84 3.58 -3.24
CA ASP A 84 12.05 2.78 -3.38
C ASP A 84 11.72 1.28 -3.32
N LYS A 85 12.61 0.46 -3.88
CA LYS A 85 12.50 -1.00 -3.94
C LYS A 85 12.29 -1.64 -2.58
N LEU A 86 12.93 -1.10 -1.53
CA LEU A 86 12.89 -1.65 -0.17
C LEU A 86 11.76 -1.09 0.69
N ASP A 87 11.04 -0.07 0.19
CA ASP A 87 9.92 0.50 0.92
C ASP A 87 8.83 -0.54 1.16
N VAL A 88 8.12 -0.40 2.29
CA VAL A 88 6.97 -1.25 2.60
C VAL A 88 5.71 -0.57 2.09
N ILE A 89 4.95 -1.31 1.28
CA ILE A 89 3.68 -0.85 0.72
C ILE A 89 2.55 -1.84 0.97
N LYS A 90 1.32 -1.35 0.85
CA LYS A 90 0.10 -2.16 0.72
C LYS A 90 -0.66 -1.70 -0.52
N LEU A 91 -0.95 -2.64 -1.40
CA LEU A 91 -1.80 -2.44 -2.56
C LEU A 91 -3.17 -3.06 -2.31
N VAL A 92 -4.21 -2.27 -2.56
CA VAL A 92 -5.60 -2.73 -2.57
C VAL A 92 -6.21 -2.33 -3.90
N VAL A 93 -6.85 -3.26 -4.60
CA VAL A 93 -7.46 -3.01 -5.91
C VAL A 93 -8.79 -3.74 -6.01
N SER A 94 -9.82 -3.05 -6.51
CA SER A 94 -11.07 -3.69 -6.91
C SER A 94 -10.89 -4.31 -8.29
N VAL A 95 -11.33 -5.55 -8.48
CA VAL A 95 -11.31 -6.25 -9.76
C VAL A 95 -12.70 -6.76 -10.10
N ARG A 96 -13.08 -6.58 -11.36
CA ARG A 96 -14.31 -7.13 -11.92
C ARG A 96 -13.97 -8.01 -13.12
N TYR A 97 -14.59 -9.18 -13.20
CA TYR A 97 -14.45 -10.05 -14.37
C TYR A 97 -15.58 -9.80 -15.38
N ASP A 98 -15.23 -9.36 -16.59
CA ASP A 98 -16.15 -9.26 -17.70
C ASP A 98 -16.10 -10.55 -18.54
N LYS A 99 -17.13 -11.38 -18.38
CA LYS A 99 -17.28 -12.64 -19.11
C LYS A 99 -17.48 -12.43 -20.62
N SER A 100 -18.04 -11.30 -21.05
CA SER A 100 -18.31 -11.03 -22.46
C SER A 100 -17.05 -10.68 -23.24
N GLN A 101 -16.14 -9.96 -22.61
CA GLN A 101 -14.85 -9.55 -23.18
C GLN A 101 -13.69 -10.47 -22.77
N ASN A 102 -13.95 -11.44 -21.88
CA ASN A 102 -12.94 -12.32 -21.28
C ASN A 102 -11.74 -11.52 -20.72
N LYS A 103 -12.05 -10.49 -19.92
CA LYS A 103 -11.09 -9.52 -19.40
C LYS A 103 -11.34 -9.14 -17.94
N LEU A 104 -10.27 -8.93 -17.19
CA LEU A 104 -10.28 -8.32 -15.87
C LEU A 104 -10.25 -6.79 -15.98
N ILE A 105 -11.19 -6.15 -15.30
CA ILE A 105 -11.28 -4.69 -15.18
C ILE A 105 -10.82 -4.32 -13.76
N PHE A 106 -9.74 -3.55 -13.67
CA PHE A 106 -9.18 -3.07 -12.40
C PHE A 106 -9.65 -1.65 -12.11
N GLU A 107 -10.25 -1.47 -10.94
CA GLU A 107 -10.87 -0.23 -10.46
C GLU A 107 -10.33 0.09 -9.05
N ASP A 108 -10.50 1.34 -8.61
CA ASP A 108 -10.22 1.77 -7.22
C ASP A 108 -8.86 1.33 -6.66
N THR A 109 -7.79 1.54 -7.44
CA THR A 109 -6.43 1.19 -7.02
C THR A 109 -5.93 2.12 -5.92
N LYS A 110 -5.67 1.57 -4.74
CA LYS A 110 -5.12 2.27 -3.58
C LYS A 110 -3.74 1.74 -3.23
N ILE A 111 -2.75 2.63 -3.20
CA ILE A 111 -1.36 2.34 -2.85
C ILE A 111 -1.05 3.09 -1.54
N ILE A 112 -0.71 2.35 -0.50
CA ILE A 112 -0.37 2.89 0.82
C ILE A 112 1.11 2.61 1.06
N ARG A 113 1.92 3.66 1.24
CA ARG A 113 3.32 3.55 1.68
C ARG A 113 3.39 3.62 3.19
N TYR A 114 4.19 2.75 3.79
CA TYR A 114 4.50 2.75 5.21
C TYR A 114 5.92 3.29 5.41
N TYR A 115 6.05 4.17 6.40
CA TYR A 115 7.33 4.77 6.78
C TYR A 115 7.81 4.17 8.08
N THR A 116 9.12 4.02 8.20
CA THR A 116 9.77 3.64 9.45
C THR A 116 9.75 4.81 10.45
N GLU A 117 9.95 4.50 11.73
CA GLU A 117 10.06 5.53 12.76
C GLU A 117 11.21 6.50 12.48
N GLU A 118 12.33 6.00 11.97
CA GLU A 118 13.50 6.82 11.63
C GLU A 118 13.22 7.79 10.48
N GLU A 119 12.53 7.35 9.44
CA GLU A 119 12.13 8.21 8.32
C GLU A 119 11.17 9.31 8.77
N CYS A 120 10.18 8.94 9.60
CA CYS A 120 9.29 9.91 10.23
C CYS A 120 10.06 10.92 11.08
N LYS A 121 10.97 10.45 11.95
CA LYS A 121 11.79 11.33 12.80
C LYS A 121 12.60 12.31 11.98
N LYS A 122 13.30 11.84 10.94
CA LYS A 122 14.09 12.71 10.05
C LYS A 122 13.22 13.73 9.32
N GLN A 123 12.05 13.32 8.82
CA GLN A 123 11.14 14.21 8.11
C GLN A 123 10.57 15.31 9.01
N TYR A 124 10.34 15.00 10.29
CA TYR A 124 9.73 15.93 11.25
C TYR A 124 10.73 16.53 12.25
N GLU A 125 12.03 16.29 12.09
CA GLU A 125 13.05 16.75 13.05
C GLU A 125 13.05 18.27 13.20
N SER A 126 13.00 19.00 12.09
CA SER A 126 12.93 20.47 12.09
C SER A 126 11.66 20.98 12.79
N VAL A 127 10.53 20.33 12.52
CA VAL A 127 9.24 20.66 13.14
C VAL A 127 9.26 20.37 14.64
N ILE A 128 9.90 19.29 15.08
CA ILE A 128 10.08 18.96 16.49
C ILE A 128 10.93 20.04 17.18
N GLN A 129 12.06 20.41 16.58
CA GLN A 129 12.95 21.44 17.13
C GLN A 129 12.25 22.81 17.23
N GLU A 130 11.49 23.21 16.20
CA GLU A 130 10.71 24.45 16.22
C GLU A 130 9.64 24.42 17.32
N ASN A 131 8.91 23.30 17.46
CA ASN A 131 7.93 23.13 18.52
C ASN A 131 8.55 23.23 19.91
N GLU A 132 9.75 22.67 20.12
CA GLU A 132 10.46 22.80 21.40
C GLU A 132 10.88 24.24 21.70
N LYS A 133 11.34 24.99 20.70
CA LYS A 133 11.66 26.42 20.84
C LYS A 133 10.42 27.22 21.21
N LEU A 134 9.32 27.06 20.46
CA LEU A 134 8.06 27.74 20.73
C LEU A 134 7.52 27.42 22.12
N LYS A 135 7.63 26.17 22.58
CA LYS A 135 7.26 25.80 23.96
C LYS A 135 8.09 26.53 25.02
N LYS A 136 9.41 26.68 24.81
CA LYS A 136 10.28 27.43 25.72
C LYS A 136 9.91 28.92 25.73
N GLU A 137 9.74 29.53 24.57
CA GLU A 137 9.31 30.93 24.45
C GLU A 137 7.97 31.18 25.16
N ILE A 138 6.99 30.31 24.94
CA ILE A 138 5.69 30.37 25.63
C ILE A 138 5.87 30.26 27.15
N SER A 139 6.73 29.36 27.63
CA SER A 139 6.99 29.22 29.07
C SER A 139 7.65 30.46 29.67
N GLU A 140 8.59 31.09 28.96
CA GLU A 140 9.27 32.31 29.39
C GLU A 140 8.31 33.49 29.41
N ILE A 141 7.48 33.63 28.38
CA ILE A 141 6.44 34.66 28.32
C ILE A 141 5.46 34.48 29.48
N LYS A 142 4.98 33.25 29.74
CA LYS A 142 4.09 32.95 30.88
C LYS A 142 4.72 33.34 32.21
N LYS A 143 6.01 33.06 32.41
CA LYS A 143 6.73 33.44 33.63
C LYS A 143 6.80 34.95 33.78
N LYS A 144 7.22 35.68 32.74
CA LYS A 144 7.25 37.15 32.73
C LYS A 144 5.88 37.77 33.02
N LEU A 145 4.82 37.20 32.46
CA LEU A 145 3.44 37.64 32.67
C LEU A 145 2.98 37.42 34.12
N SER A 146 3.33 36.27 34.71
CA SER A 146 3.07 35.97 36.12
C SER A 146 3.81 36.93 37.05
N ASP A 147 5.08 37.22 36.76
CA ASP A 147 5.90 38.14 37.56
C ASP A 147 5.36 39.58 37.48
N LEU A 148 4.89 40.01 36.30
CA LEU A 148 4.22 41.30 36.08
C LEU A 148 2.85 41.39 36.79
N LEU A 149 2.04 40.34 36.74
CA LEU A 149 0.75 40.31 37.44
C LEU A 149 0.92 40.29 38.96
N GLY A 150 1.94 39.60 39.47
CA GLY A 150 2.26 39.57 40.90
C GLY A 150 2.90 40.86 41.44
N SER A 151 3.37 41.76 40.57
CA SER A 151 3.92 43.07 40.94
C SER A 151 2.93 44.24 40.76
N VAL A 152 1.70 43.95 40.31
CA VAL A 152 0.59 44.91 40.14
C VAL A 152 -0.47 44.75 41.25
N GLN A 153 -0.27 43.83 42.21
CA GLN A 153 -1.01 43.74 43.49
C GLN A 153 -0.20 44.36 44.63
#